data_AF-A0A935KVK4-F1
#
_entry.id   AF-A0A935KVK4-F1
#
_cell.length_a   1.000
_cell.length_b   1.000
_cell.length_c   1.000
_cell.angle_alpha   90.00
_cell.angle_beta   90.00
_cell.angle_gamma   90.00
#
_symmetry.space_group_name_H-M   'P 1'
#
loop_
_entity.id
_entity.type
_entity.pdbx_description
1 polymer ?
#
loop_
_entity_poly.entity_id
_entity_poly.type
_entity_poly.pdbx_seq_one_letter_code
_entity_poly.pdbx_strand_id
1 'polypeptide(L)'
;MTTEIEFHTVEIDENDRATLVELQFNEDSIAEARRRSAPETHPDFDGTHCVRCDVAIPKARLHLGKVRCVDCQTVLERTSRLYR
;
A
#
# COMPACT_ATOMS: atom_id res chain seq x y z
N MET A 1 -39.77 12.00 -25.42
CA MET A 1 -39.78 10.76 -24.63
C MET A 1 -38.93 11.00 -23.40
N THR A 2 -39.57 11.37 -22.29
CA THR A 2 -38.91 11.53 -20.99
C THR A 2 -38.82 10.17 -20.34
N THR A 3 -37.61 9.61 -20.26
CA THR A 3 -37.36 8.37 -19.53
C THR A 3 -37.44 8.68 -18.04
N GLU A 4 -38.47 8.18 -17.38
CA GLU A 4 -38.60 8.22 -15.93
C GLU A 4 -37.57 7.26 -15.33
N ILE A 5 -36.60 7.80 -14.58
CA ILE A 5 -35.65 6.99 -13.81
C ILE A 5 -36.33 6.68 -12.48
N GLU A 6 -36.76 5.44 -12.28
CA GLU A 6 -37.24 4.94 -10.99
C GLU A 6 -36.07 4.90 -10.01
N PHE A 7 -36.07 5.82 -9.05
CA PHE A 7 -35.17 5.78 -7.89
C PHE A 7 -35.69 4.72 -6.92
N HIS A 8 -35.21 3.49 -7.07
CA HIS A 8 -35.44 2.45 -6.07
C HIS A 8 -34.57 2.75 -4.84
N THR A 9 -35.20 3.09 -3.71
CA THR A 9 -34.49 3.19 -2.43
C THR A 9 -34.14 1.78 -1.99
N VAL A 10 -32.88 1.40 -2.17
CA VAL A 10 -32.35 0.15 -1.62
C VAL A 10 -32.39 0.30 -0.10
N GLU A 11 -33.30 -0.43 0.55
CA GLU A 11 -33.31 -0.57 2.00
C GLU A 11 -32.10 -1.42 2.39
N ILE A 12 -31.05 -0.77 2.89
CA ILE A 12 -29.83 -1.43 3.35
C ILE A 12 -30.12 -1.98 4.74
N ASP A 13 -30.17 -3.30 4.88
CA ASP A 13 -30.34 -3.93 6.18
C ASP A 13 -29.03 -3.96 6.99
N GLU A 14 -29.10 -4.44 8.22
CA GLU A 14 -27.91 -4.49 9.10
C GLU A 14 -26.80 -5.39 8.52
N ASN A 15 -27.17 -6.46 7.81
CA ASN A 15 -26.23 -7.38 7.19
C ASN A 15 -25.56 -6.76 5.94
N ASP A 16 -26.31 -6.00 5.15
CA ASP A 16 -25.76 -5.23 4.03
C ASP A 16 -24.77 -4.18 4.54
N ARG A 17 -25.08 -3.49 5.63
CA ARG A 17 -24.15 -2.53 6.26
C ARG A 17 -22.87 -3.21 6.72
N ALA A 18 -22.98 -4.37 7.37
CA ALA A 18 -21.81 -5.14 7.80
C ALA A 18 -20.95 -5.55 6.60
N THR A 19 -21.57 -6.02 5.52
CA THR A 19 -20.89 -6.42 4.28
C THR A 19 -20.14 -5.24 3.64
N LEU A 20 -20.76 -4.06 3.57
CA LEU A 20 -20.12 -2.86 3.02
C LEU A 20 -18.89 -2.45 3.83
N VAL A 21 -18.96 -2.56 5.16
CA VAL A 21 -17.84 -2.26 6.05
C VAL A 21 -16.69 -3.24 5.83
N GLU A 22 -16.97 -4.53 5.74
CA GLU A 22 -15.95 -5.55 5.46
C GLU A 22 -15.29 -5.34 4.10
N LEU A 23 -16.07 -5.03 3.07
CA LEU A 23 -15.55 -4.74 1.73
C LEU A 23 -14.59 -3.55 1.76
N GLN A 24 -14.98 -2.45 2.43
CA GLN A 24 -14.14 -1.28 2.57
C GLN A 24 -12.80 -1.62 3.25
N PHE A 25 -12.83 -2.36 4.37
CA PHE A 25 -11.60 -2.77 5.05
C PHE A 25 -10.70 -3.65 4.19
N ASN A 26 -11.29 -4.56 3.41
CA ASN A 26 -10.56 -5.44 2.50
C ASN A 26 -9.88 -4.63 1.39
N GLU A 27 -10.61 -3.71 0.76
CA GLU A 27 -10.09 -2.85 -0.30
C GLU A 27 -8.96 -1.95 0.21
N ASP A 28 -9.12 -1.34 1.39
CA ASP A 28 -8.09 -0.52 2.01
C ASP A 28 -6.83 -1.32 2.33
N SER A 29 -6.99 -2.55 2.82
CA SER A 29 -5.89 -3.46 3.12
C SER A 29 -5.12 -3.84 1.85
N ILE A 30 -5.82 -4.14 0.77
CA ILE A 30 -5.22 -4.45 -0.55
C ILE A 30 -4.49 -3.22 -1.10
N ALA A 31 -5.11 -2.05 -1.03
CA ALA A 31 -4.52 -0.80 -1.51
C ALA A 31 -3.23 -0.47 -0.76
N GLU A 32 -3.21 -0.65 0.56
CA GLU A 32 -2.03 -0.44 1.38
C GLU A 32 -0.90 -1.43 1.06
N ALA A 33 -1.22 -2.72 0.88
CA ALA A 33 -0.23 -3.73 0.50
C ALA A 33 0.41 -3.40 -0.86
N ARG A 34 -0.39 -2.91 -1.83
CA ARG A 34 0.10 -2.43 -3.12
C ARG A 34 1.03 -1.23 -2.98
N ARG A 35 0.65 -0.21 -2.19
CA ARG A 35 1.49 0.97 -1.93
C ARG A 35 2.84 0.60 -1.33
N ARG A 36 2.86 -0.30 -0.35
CA ARG A 36 4.12 -0.76 0.28
C ARG A 36 5.04 -1.53 -0.67
N SER A 37 4.45 -2.24 -1.62
CA SER A 37 5.20 -3.02 -2.62
C SER A 37 5.73 -2.16 -3.77
N ALA A 38 5.18 -0.94 -3.96
CA ALA A 38 5.54 -0.06 -5.06
C ALA A 38 7.05 0.32 -5.05
N PRO A 39 7.62 0.67 -6.21
CA PRO A 39 8.94 1.27 -6.30
C PRO A 39 9.05 2.51 -5.41
N GLU A 40 10.26 2.72 -4.87
CA GLU A 40 10.58 3.82 -3.98
C GLU A 40 11.53 4.78 -4.68
N THR A 41 11.47 6.06 -4.30
CA THR A 41 12.41 7.09 -4.75
C THR A 41 12.97 7.83 -3.54
N HIS A 42 14.20 8.31 -3.65
CA HIS A 42 14.84 9.12 -2.61
C HIS A 42 15.85 10.06 -3.29
N PRO A 43 15.93 11.35 -2.88
CA PRO A 43 16.82 12.32 -3.51
C PRO A 43 18.30 11.91 -3.43
N ASP A 44 18.70 11.27 -2.33
CA ASP A 44 20.09 10.86 -2.10
C ASP A 44 20.42 9.45 -2.62
N PHE A 45 19.52 8.82 -3.39
CA PHE A 45 19.78 7.47 -3.91
C PHE A 45 20.66 7.54 -5.16
N ASP A 46 21.84 6.93 -5.09
CA ASP A 46 22.83 6.90 -6.18
C ASP A 46 22.54 5.82 -7.25
N GLY A 47 21.45 5.06 -7.09
CA GLY A 47 21.04 3.97 -7.97
C GLY A 47 21.54 2.58 -7.56
N THR A 48 22.46 2.46 -6.59
CA THR A 48 23.08 1.16 -6.25
C THR A 48 23.29 0.90 -4.75
N HIS A 49 23.44 1.92 -3.90
CA HIS A 49 23.71 1.81 -2.47
C HIS A 49 22.52 2.18 -1.60
N CYS A 50 22.39 1.50 -0.46
CA CYS A 50 21.32 1.74 0.50
C CYS A 50 21.38 3.17 1.05
N VAL A 51 20.30 3.94 0.90
CA VAL A 51 20.22 5.34 1.38
C VAL A 51 20.37 5.54 2.90
N ARG A 52 20.51 4.46 3.68
CA ARG A 52 20.65 4.51 5.15
C ARG A 52 22.00 4.05 5.67
N CYS A 53 22.60 3.04 5.07
CA CYS A 53 23.83 2.43 5.56
C CYS A 53 24.90 2.26 4.48
N ASP A 54 24.63 2.76 3.27
CA ASP A 54 25.57 2.80 2.14
C ASP A 54 26.05 1.44 1.63
N VAL A 55 25.46 0.34 2.10
CA VAL A 55 25.78 -1.00 1.57
C VAL A 55 25.16 -1.21 0.19
N ALA A 56 25.86 -1.93 -0.68
CA ALA A 56 25.37 -2.28 -2.01
C ALA A 56 24.05 -3.06 -1.93
N ILE A 57 23.04 -2.63 -2.69
CA ILE A 57 21.73 -3.29 -2.76
C ILE A 57 21.80 -4.44 -3.76
N PRO A 58 21.31 -5.65 -3.42
CA PRO A 58 21.24 -6.75 -4.37
C PRO A 58 20.47 -6.39 -5.64
N LYS A 59 20.96 -6.81 -6.81
CA LYS A 59 20.36 -6.51 -8.12
C LYS A 59 18.87 -6.82 -8.20
N ALA A 60 18.42 -7.91 -7.58
CA ALA A 60 17.00 -8.29 -7.54
C ALA A 60 16.13 -7.22 -6.86
N ARG A 61 16.62 -6.57 -5.80
CA ARG A 61 15.90 -5.47 -5.12
C ARG A 61 15.92 -4.18 -5.93
N LEU A 62 17.04 -3.88 -6.59
CA LEU A 62 17.13 -2.75 -7.51
C LEU A 62 16.13 -2.87 -8.66
N HIS A 63 15.94 -4.08 -9.21
CA HIS A 63 14.92 -4.35 -10.24
C HIS A 63 13.49 -4.13 -9.74
N LEU A 64 13.25 -4.29 -8.44
CA LEU A 64 11.96 -3.96 -7.81
C LEU A 64 11.83 -2.47 -7.47
N GLY A 65 12.82 -1.64 -7.83
CA GLY A 65 12.84 -0.20 -7.53
C GLY A 65 13.00 0.11 -6.05
N LYS A 66 13.67 -0.76 -5.28
CA LYS A 66 13.88 -0.55 -3.84
C LYS A 66 15.19 0.18 -3.57
N VAL A 67 15.14 1.20 -2.71
CA VAL A 67 16.26 2.11 -2.39
C VAL A 67 16.96 1.78 -1.06
N ARG A 68 16.51 0.73 -0.37
CA ARG A 68 17.11 0.22 0.88
C ARG A 68 17.47 -1.26 0.77
N CYS A 69 18.53 -1.64 1.48
CA CYS A 69 18.85 -3.05 1.74
C CYS A 69 17.75 -3.72 2.58
N VAL A 70 17.76 -5.05 2.63
CA VAL A 70 16.73 -5.83 3.37
C VAL A 70 16.72 -5.49 4.86
N ASP A 71 17.88 -5.32 5.47
CA ASP A 71 17.99 -5.09 6.92
C ASP A 71 17.42 -3.73 7.31
N CYS A 72 17.85 -2.66 6.62
CA CYS A 72 17.32 -1.31 6.87
C CYS A 72 15.83 -1.22 6.56
N GLN A 73 15.36 -1.91 5.50
CA GLN A 73 13.94 -1.99 5.19
C GLN A 73 13.15 -2.68 6.32
N THR A 74 13.68 -3.80 6.84
CA THR A 74 13.06 -4.55 7.94
C THR A 74 12.97 -3.71 9.21
N VAL A 75 14.03 -2.96 9.53
CA VAL A 75 14.03 -2.03 10.67
C VAL A 75 12.97 -0.95 10.49
N LEU A 76 12.92 -0.31 9.31
CA LEU A 76 11.90 0.71 8.99
C LEU A 76 10.49 0.15 9.16
N GLU A 77 10.21 -1.02 8.58
CA GLU A 77 8.89 -1.64 8.65
C GLU A 77 8.49 -2.05 10.07
N ARG A 78 9.42 -2.54 10.89
CA ARG A 78 9.16 -2.86 12.30
C ARG A 78 8.87 -1.60 13.12
N THR A 79 9.70 -0.58 12.98
CA THR A 79 9.52 0.69 13.68
C THR A 79 8.19 1.34 13.28
N SER A 80 7.86 1.36 12.00
CA SER A 80 6.59 1.90 11.50
C SER A 80 5.35 1.11 11.96
N ARG A 81 5.48 -0.14 12.43
CA ARG A 81 4.36 -0.89 13.05
C ARG A 81 4.15 -0.53 14.51
N LEU A 82 5.23 -0.17 15.22
CA LEU A 82 5.17 0.18 16.65
C LEU A 82 4.61 1.58 16.89
N TYR A 83 4.86 2.49 15.95
CA TYR A 83 4.45 3.90 16.04
C TYR A 83 3.33 4.27 15.05
N ARG A 84 2.56 3.28 14.57
CA ARG A 84 1.45 3.51 13.62
C ARG A 84 0.18 3.95 14.34
#